data_AF-A0A7K1KVD9-F1
#
_entry.id   AF-A0A7K1KVD9-F1
#
_cell.length_a   1.000
_cell.length_b   1.000
_cell.length_c   1.000
_cell.angle_alpha   90.00
_cell.angle_beta   90.00
_cell.angle_gamma   90.00
#
_symmetry.space_group_name_H-M   'P 1'
#
loop_
_entity.id
_entity.type
_entity.pdbx_description
1 polymer ?
#
loop_
_entity_poly.entity_id
_entity_poly.type
_entity_poly.pdbx_seq_one_letter_code
_entity_poly.pdbx_strand_id
1 'polypeptide(L)'
;MITIGLADAALAGDLVIPDEPTGMVLFAHGSGSSRHSPRNRAVAHGLNAAGIGTLLLDLLTEQEERHDAATAALRFDIEMLTMRLIGTIDRLAEGLEAAPRTAGVPLGLFGASTGAAAALAATAARPNVAAVVSRGGRPDLAGPSLPRVRAPVLLIVGGRDPEVLELNRRAQERLDGRAELHVVSGATHLFEEPGALEEVTTQAAEWFNLHLRRAPGR
;
A
#
# COMPACT_ATOMS: atom_id res chain seq x y z
N MET A 1 -15.61 6.98 7.05
CA MET A 1 -14.87 7.99 6.26
C MET A 1 -14.22 8.97 7.22
N ILE A 2 -12.97 9.33 6.95
CA ILE A 2 -12.18 10.35 7.66
C ILE A 2 -11.50 11.28 6.64
N THR A 3 -10.94 12.38 7.13
CA THR A 3 -10.11 13.28 6.33
C THR A 3 -8.72 13.39 6.95
N ILE A 4 -7.68 13.19 6.14
CA ILE A 4 -6.29 13.38 6.52
C ILE A 4 -5.85 14.75 6.02
N GLY A 5 -5.68 15.70 6.95
CA GLY A 5 -5.09 17.01 6.65
C GLY A 5 -3.57 16.91 6.51
N LEU A 6 -3.06 17.29 5.34
CA LEU A 6 -1.65 17.43 5.00
C LEU A 6 -1.34 18.92 4.72
N ALA A 7 -0.06 19.24 4.51
CA ALA A 7 0.36 20.62 4.24
C ALA A 7 -0.23 21.18 2.94
N ASP A 8 -0.39 20.35 1.92
CA ASP A 8 -0.85 20.72 0.56
C ASP A 8 -2.28 20.27 0.25
N ALA A 9 -2.86 19.38 1.05
CA ALA A 9 -4.13 18.71 0.70
C ALA A 9 -4.92 18.20 1.91
N ALA A 10 -6.23 18.04 1.72
CA ALA A 10 -7.11 17.31 2.62
C ALA A 10 -7.60 16.04 1.90
N LEU A 11 -7.12 14.87 2.33
CA LEU A 11 -7.32 13.61 1.63
C LEU A 11 -8.44 12.79 2.27
N ALA A 12 -9.37 12.30 1.45
CA ALA A 12 -10.46 11.45 1.93
C ALA A 12 -9.97 10.01 2.17
N GLY A 13 -10.40 9.40 3.26
CA GLY A 13 -10.05 8.01 3.57
C GLY A 13 -11.17 7.20 4.19
N ASP A 14 -11.20 5.91 3.89
CA ASP A 14 -12.06 4.91 4.54
C ASP A 14 -11.22 4.13 5.55
N LEU A 15 -11.45 4.41 6.83
CA LEU A 15 -10.77 3.80 7.97
C LEU A 15 -11.63 2.72 8.61
N VAL A 16 -11.05 1.53 8.81
CA VAL A 16 -11.64 0.43 9.58
C VAL A 16 -10.60 -0.06 10.58
N ILE A 17 -10.97 -0.13 11.87
CA ILE A 17 -10.09 -0.61 12.93
C ILE A 17 -10.85 -1.69 13.73
N PRO A 18 -10.35 -2.94 13.76
CA PRO A 18 -10.82 -3.97 14.69
C PRO A 18 -10.66 -3.54 16.15
N ASP A 19 -11.32 -4.23 17.09
CA ASP A 19 -11.20 -3.87 18.51
C ASP A 19 -9.77 -4.03 19.06
N GLU A 20 -9.07 -5.08 18.63
CA GLU A 20 -7.68 -5.36 18.98
C GLU A 20 -6.85 -5.51 17.70
N PRO A 21 -6.47 -4.40 17.04
CA PRO A 21 -5.77 -4.47 15.77
C PRO A 21 -4.36 -5.03 15.99
N THR A 22 -4.01 -6.09 15.26
CA THR A 22 -2.63 -6.61 15.24
C THR A 22 -1.69 -5.60 14.58
N GLY A 23 -2.17 -4.92 13.55
CA GLY A 23 -1.48 -3.89 12.79
C GLY A 23 -2.46 -2.98 12.05
N MET A 24 -1.94 -1.93 11.42
CA MET A 24 -2.66 -1.07 10.49
C MET A 24 -2.04 -1.18 9.09
N VAL A 25 -2.84 -1.17 8.04
CA VAL A 25 -2.38 -1.15 6.65
C VAL A 25 -2.95 0.07 5.93
N LEU A 26 -2.07 0.95 5.46
CA LEU A 26 -2.43 2.07 4.58
C LEU A 26 -2.33 1.64 3.11
N PHE A 27 -3.43 1.77 2.39
CA PHE A 27 -3.51 1.44 0.97
C PHE A 27 -3.12 2.64 0.11
N ALA A 28 -2.10 2.44 -0.73
CA ALA A 28 -1.73 3.31 -1.82
C ALA A 28 -2.28 2.73 -3.13
N HIS A 29 -3.39 3.28 -3.62
CA HIS A 29 -3.98 2.80 -4.87
C HIS A 29 -3.20 3.27 -6.10
N GLY A 30 -3.48 2.60 -7.22
CA GLY A 30 -2.81 2.85 -8.49
C GLY A 30 -3.44 4.00 -9.27
N SER A 31 -2.75 4.41 -10.33
CA SER A 31 -3.17 5.48 -11.23
C SER A 31 -4.61 5.31 -11.73
N GLY A 32 -5.43 6.35 -11.58
CA GLY A 32 -6.84 6.33 -12.00
C GLY A 32 -7.76 5.44 -11.16
N SER A 33 -7.29 4.97 -10.01
CA SER A 33 -8.09 4.28 -9.00
C SER A 33 -8.39 5.22 -7.82
N SER A 34 -9.18 4.73 -6.88
CA SER A 34 -9.55 5.46 -5.66
C SER A 34 -9.82 4.48 -4.53
N ARG A 35 -10.15 5.00 -3.34
CA ARG A 35 -10.64 4.23 -2.19
C ARG A 35 -11.88 3.37 -2.50
N HIS A 36 -12.57 3.65 -3.61
CA HIS A 36 -13.73 2.88 -4.08
C HIS A 36 -13.37 1.66 -4.93
N SER A 37 -12.09 1.43 -5.21
CA SER A 37 -11.61 0.26 -5.97
C SER A 37 -12.18 -1.05 -5.40
N PRO A 38 -13.00 -1.79 -6.17
CA PRO A 38 -13.59 -3.05 -5.69
C PRO A 38 -12.52 -4.05 -5.25
N ARG A 39 -11.40 -4.09 -5.97
CA ARG A 39 -10.26 -4.95 -5.67
C ARG A 39 -9.60 -4.60 -4.34
N ASN A 40 -9.29 -3.33 -4.11
CA ASN A 40 -8.62 -2.93 -2.86
C ASN A 40 -9.58 -3.06 -1.67
N ARG A 41 -10.89 -2.80 -1.86
CA ARG A 41 -11.91 -3.02 -0.83
C ARG A 41 -12.06 -4.51 -0.48
N ALA A 42 -12.00 -5.40 -1.46
CA ALA A 42 -12.02 -6.84 -1.21
C ALA A 42 -10.80 -7.31 -0.42
N VAL A 43 -9.60 -6.87 -0.81
CA VAL A 43 -8.37 -7.16 -0.05
C VAL A 43 -8.46 -6.60 1.37
N ALA A 44 -8.87 -5.34 1.50
CA ALA A 44 -9.03 -4.70 2.81
C ALA A 44 -10.04 -5.43 3.70
N HIS A 45 -11.15 -5.90 3.15
CA HIS A 45 -12.13 -6.69 3.89
C HIS A 45 -11.52 -8.01 4.40
N GLY A 46 -10.73 -8.70 3.57
CA GLY A 46 -9.99 -9.88 4.01
C GLY A 46 -8.96 -9.60 5.10
N LEU A 47 -8.23 -8.47 5.00
CA LEU A 47 -7.33 -8.02 6.07
C LEU A 47 -8.09 -7.71 7.37
N ASN A 48 -9.26 -7.06 7.28
CA ASN A 48 -10.10 -6.78 8.43
C ASN A 48 -10.61 -8.08 9.09
N ALA A 49 -11.01 -9.07 8.29
CA ALA A 49 -11.39 -10.40 8.79
C ALA A 49 -10.22 -11.12 9.49
N ALA A 50 -8.97 -10.80 9.13
CA ALA A 50 -7.76 -11.28 9.77
C ALA A 50 -7.31 -10.44 10.99
N GLY A 51 -8.11 -9.48 11.45
CA GLY A 51 -7.80 -8.65 12.64
C GLY A 51 -6.85 -7.47 12.36
N ILE A 52 -6.63 -7.13 11.09
CA ILE A 52 -5.77 -6.01 10.67
C ILE A 52 -6.64 -4.79 10.36
N GLY A 53 -6.30 -3.63 10.92
CA GLY A 53 -6.97 -2.37 10.57
C GLY A 53 -6.50 -1.84 9.20
N THR A 54 -7.36 -1.12 8.50
CA THR A 54 -7.11 -0.67 7.13
C THR A 54 -7.49 0.80 6.96
N LEU A 55 -6.68 1.52 6.19
CA LEU A 55 -7.00 2.87 5.71
C LEU A 55 -6.87 2.89 4.18
N LEU A 56 -7.99 3.04 3.48
CA LEU A 56 -8.01 3.27 2.04
C LEU A 56 -8.08 4.77 1.80
N LEU A 57 -7.02 5.36 1.26
CA LEU A 57 -6.86 6.80 1.14
C LEU A 57 -6.87 7.23 -0.32
N ASP A 58 -7.60 8.30 -0.66
CA ASP A 58 -7.41 9.02 -1.92
C ASP A 58 -6.14 9.86 -1.89
N LEU A 59 -5.18 9.50 -2.74
CA LEU A 59 -3.91 10.23 -2.84
C LEU A 59 -4.05 11.54 -3.63
N LEU A 60 -5.19 11.77 -4.27
CA LEU A 60 -5.56 13.02 -4.93
C LEU A 60 -6.78 13.60 -4.21
N THR A 61 -6.86 14.93 -4.13
CA THR A 61 -8.09 15.61 -3.73
C THR A 61 -9.14 15.47 -4.84
N GLU A 62 -10.42 15.63 -4.51
CA GLU A 62 -11.50 15.55 -5.51
C GLU A 62 -11.31 16.56 -6.67
N GLN A 63 -10.72 17.73 -6.39
CA GLN A 63 -10.39 18.71 -7.43
C GLN A 63 -9.26 18.24 -8.34
N GLU A 64 -8.21 17.65 -7.76
CA GLU A 64 -7.10 17.07 -8.50
C GLU A 64 -7.53 15.85 -9.31
N GLU A 65 -8.37 14.98 -8.76
CA GLU A 65 -8.94 13.83 -9.48
C GLU A 65 -9.72 14.28 -10.72
N ARG A 66 -10.54 15.34 -10.61
CA ARG A 66 -11.26 15.90 -11.77
C ARG A 66 -10.33 16.45 -12.84
N HIS A 67 -9.25 17.11 -12.44
CA HIS A 67 -8.25 17.62 -13.38
C HIS A 67 -7.47 16.47 -14.04
N ASP A 68 -6.98 15.55 -13.22
CA ASP A 68 -6.18 14.40 -13.63
C ASP A 68 -6.99 13.41 -14.48
N ALA A 69 -8.31 13.35 -14.34
CA ALA A 69 -9.18 12.57 -15.24
C ALA A 69 -9.03 13.00 -16.71
N ALA A 70 -8.71 14.27 -16.99
CA ALA A 70 -8.48 14.78 -18.33
C ALA A 70 -7.00 14.78 -18.74
N THR A 71 -6.08 14.95 -17.79
CA THR A 71 -4.65 15.20 -18.10
C THR A 71 -3.74 14.01 -17.81
N ALA A 72 -4.14 13.11 -16.92
CA ALA A 72 -3.33 12.03 -16.36
C ALA A 72 -1.98 12.49 -15.78
N ALA A 73 -1.83 13.78 -15.45
CA ALA A 73 -0.56 14.36 -15.04
C ALA A 73 -0.15 13.98 -13.61
N LEU A 74 -1.12 13.87 -12.70
CA LEU A 74 -0.86 13.69 -11.27
C LEU A 74 -0.78 12.21 -10.89
N ARG A 75 -1.56 11.34 -11.56
CA ARG A 75 -1.57 9.90 -11.28
C ARG A 75 -0.23 9.20 -11.54
N PHE A 76 0.69 9.84 -12.24
CA PHE A 76 2.04 9.34 -12.52
C PHE A 76 3.14 10.15 -11.83
N ASP A 77 2.79 11.18 -11.06
CA ASP A 77 3.73 11.95 -10.25
C ASP A 77 4.06 11.17 -8.97
N ILE A 78 5.00 10.23 -9.09
CA ILE A 78 5.40 9.35 -7.99
C ILE A 78 5.95 10.15 -6.81
N GLU A 79 6.62 11.27 -7.05
CA GLU A 79 7.18 12.11 -5.98
C GLU A 79 6.07 12.73 -5.14
N MET A 80 5.08 13.36 -5.78
CA MET A 80 3.90 13.90 -5.10
C MET A 80 3.15 12.82 -4.30
N LEU A 81 2.88 11.67 -4.93
CA LEU A 81 2.17 10.55 -4.28
C LEU A 81 2.95 10.02 -3.07
N THR A 82 4.28 9.94 -3.18
CA THR A 82 5.17 9.58 -2.06
C THR A 82 5.07 10.58 -0.92
N MET A 83 5.11 11.89 -1.20
CA MET A 83 5.02 12.92 -0.16
C MET A 83 3.69 12.86 0.59
N ARG A 84 2.59 12.55 -0.09
CA ARG A 84 1.27 12.36 0.54
C ARG A 84 1.18 11.12 1.40
N LEU A 85 1.79 10.02 0.97
CA LEU A 85 1.92 8.83 1.80
C LEU A 85 2.78 9.10 3.03
N ILE A 86 3.90 9.80 2.89
CA ILE A 86 4.76 10.20 4.02
C ILE A 86 3.97 11.02 5.03
N GLY A 87 3.26 12.06 4.58
CA GLY A 87 2.43 12.88 5.47
C GLY A 87 1.35 12.06 6.16
N THR A 88 0.71 11.12 5.45
CA THR A 88 -0.30 10.24 6.06
C THR A 88 0.31 9.29 7.09
N ILE A 89 1.48 8.71 6.81
CA ILE A 89 2.23 7.85 7.76
C ILE A 89 2.52 8.63 9.04
N ASP A 90 2.98 9.87 8.91
CA ASP A 90 3.31 10.73 10.06
C ASP A 90 2.04 11.05 10.89
N ARG A 91 0.93 11.41 10.23
CA ARG A 91 -0.36 11.66 10.90
C ARG A 91 -0.91 10.41 11.61
N LEU A 92 -0.73 9.22 11.03
CA LEU A 92 -1.12 7.96 11.66
C LEU A 92 -0.26 7.65 12.88
N ALA A 93 1.04 7.92 12.81
CA ALA A 93 2.00 7.69 13.90
C ALA A 93 1.76 8.65 15.08
N GLU A 94 1.41 9.91 14.81
CA GLU A 94 1.00 10.89 15.82
C GLU A 94 -0.34 10.53 16.50
N GLY A 95 -1.17 9.75 15.80
CA GLY A 95 -2.53 9.42 16.21
C GLY A 95 -3.55 10.37 15.57
N LEU A 96 -4.63 9.79 15.07
CA LEU A 96 -5.75 10.55 14.54
C LEU A 96 -6.73 10.88 15.67
N GLU A 97 -7.14 12.14 15.81
CA GLU A 97 -8.15 12.53 16.82
C GLU A 97 -9.44 11.71 16.67
N ALA A 98 -9.86 11.48 15.43
CA ALA A 98 -11.03 10.66 15.11
C ALA A 98 -10.83 9.16 15.37
N ALA A 99 -9.58 8.71 15.59
CA ALA A 99 -9.26 7.30 15.81
C ALA A 99 -7.98 7.12 16.67
N PRO A 100 -8.03 7.43 17.99
CA PRO A 100 -6.85 7.34 18.86
C PRO A 100 -6.24 5.94 18.94
N ARG A 101 -7.04 4.90 18.64
CA ARG A 101 -6.61 3.50 18.61
C ARG A 101 -5.55 3.20 17.55
N THR A 102 -5.28 4.09 16.59
CA THR A 102 -4.17 3.90 15.62
C THR A 102 -2.80 4.16 16.22
N ALA A 103 -2.72 4.92 17.33
CA ALA A 103 -1.45 5.29 17.93
C ALA A 103 -0.69 4.06 18.45
N GLY A 104 0.60 3.96 18.10
CA GLY A 104 1.46 2.85 18.52
C GLY A 104 1.07 1.48 17.95
N VAL A 105 0.27 1.42 16.89
CA VAL A 105 0.00 0.19 16.14
C VAL A 105 1.01 0.10 14.98
N PRO A 106 1.69 -1.04 14.77
CA PRO A 106 2.61 -1.20 13.64
C PRO A 106 1.92 -0.94 12.31
N LEU A 107 2.58 -0.17 11.44
CA LEU A 107 2.02 0.26 10.17
C LEU A 107 2.65 -0.51 9.01
N GLY A 108 1.83 -1.10 8.16
CA GLY A 108 2.19 -1.63 6.86
C GLY A 108 1.64 -0.78 5.72
N LEU A 109 2.20 -0.94 4.51
CA LEU A 109 1.68 -0.34 3.30
C LEU A 109 1.27 -1.41 2.30
N PHE A 110 0.10 -1.21 1.69
CA PHE A 110 -0.34 -2.01 0.53
C PHE A 110 -0.38 -1.10 -0.69
N GLY A 111 0.56 -1.28 -1.61
CA GLY A 111 0.64 -0.54 -2.85
C GLY A 111 0.11 -1.35 -4.03
N ALA A 112 -0.71 -0.72 -4.88
CA ALA A 112 -1.22 -1.33 -6.10
C ALA A 112 -0.75 -0.54 -7.34
N SER A 113 -0.30 -1.23 -8.39
CA SER A 113 0.19 -0.60 -9.62
C SER A 113 1.25 0.49 -9.31
N THR A 114 1.09 1.72 -9.79
CA THR A 114 1.98 2.86 -9.48
C THR A 114 1.99 3.26 -8.00
N GLY A 115 0.91 2.99 -7.26
CA GLY A 115 0.87 3.18 -5.80
C GLY A 115 1.91 2.34 -5.07
N ALA A 116 2.36 1.21 -5.65
CA ALA A 116 3.47 0.44 -5.12
C ALA A 116 4.81 1.18 -5.15
N ALA A 117 5.08 1.95 -6.21
CA ALA A 117 6.27 2.78 -6.30
C ALA A 117 6.28 3.83 -5.19
N ALA A 118 5.14 4.52 -5.04
CA ALA A 118 4.98 5.56 -4.03
C ALA A 118 5.12 4.98 -2.60
N ALA A 119 4.52 3.82 -2.34
CA ALA A 119 4.62 3.12 -1.06
C ALA A 119 6.06 2.71 -0.71
N LEU A 120 6.81 2.16 -1.66
CA LEU A 120 8.22 1.80 -1.46
C LEU A 120 9.09 3.04 -1.22
N ALA A 121 8.90 4.10 -2.00
CA ALA A 121 9.63 5.34 -1.80
C ALA A 121 9.29 6.02 -0.44
N ALA A 122 8.03 5.98 0.00
CA ALA A 122 7.64 6.46 1.32
C ALA A 122 8.28 5.61 2.44
N THR A 123 8.30 4.28 2.28
CA THR A 123 8.92 3.35 3.23
C THR A 123 10.43 3.60 3.38
N ALA A 124 11.12 3.91 2.27
CA ALA A 124 12.53 4.29 2.31
C ALA A 124 12.79 5.56 3.15
N ALA A 125 11.82 6.49 3.19
CA ALA A 125 11.91 7.72 3.98
C ALA A 125 11.36 7.57 5.42
N ARG A 126 10.62 6.50 5.70
CA ARG A 126 9.96 6.23 7.00
C ARG A 126 10.27 4.81 7.48
N PRO A 127 11.41 4.61 8.17
CA PRO A 127 11.84 3.30 8.66
C PRO A 127 10.91 2.66 9.70
N ASN A 128 9.93 3.40 10.22
CA ASN A 128 8.88 2.92 11.13
C ASN A 128 7.76 2.16 10.41
N VAL A 129 7.71 2.16 9.07
CA VAL A 129 6.86 1.24 8.30
C VAL A 129 7.42 -0.17 8.45
N ALA A 130 6.59 -1.08 8.97
CA ALA A 130 7.01 -2.42 9.38
C ALA A 130 6.97 -3.46 8.26
N ALA A 131 6.14 -3.27 7.23
CA ALA A 131 6.08 -4.16 6.07
C ALA A 131 5.41 -3.49 4.86
N VAL A 132 5.73 -3.96 3.65
CA VAL A 132 5.10 -3.51 2.40
C VAL A 132 4.61 -4.70 1.59
N VAL A 133 3.43 -4.59 1.00
CA VAL A 133 2.93 -5.48 -0.05
C VAL A 133 2.72 -4.66 -1.33
N SER A 134 3.23 -5.14 -2.46
CA SER A 134 3.09 -4.56 -3.79
C SER A 134 2.31 -5.51 -4.69
N ARG A 135 1.08 -5.17 -5.06
CA ARG A 135 0.22 -6.01 -5.93
C ARG A 135 0.16 -5.50 -7.35
N GLY A 136 0.69 -6.29 -8.30
CA GLY A 136 0.79 -5.92 -9.72
C GLY A 136 1.49 -4.58 -9.89
N GLY A 137 2.44 -4.29 -9.01
CA GLY A 137 3.01 -2.98 -8.83
C GLY A 137 4.06 -2.62 -9.87
N ARG A 138 4.41 -1.33 -9.93
CA ARG A 138 5.56 -0.81 -10.66
C ARG A 138 6.69 -0.40 -9.72
N PRO A 139 7.25 -1.32 -8.90
CA PRO A 139 8.28 -0.98 -7.91
C PRO A 139 9.55 -0.40 -8.55
N ASP A 140 9.79 -0.69 -9.82
CA ASP A 140 10.87 -0.11 -10.62
C ASP A 140 10.84 1.43 -10.62
N LEU A 141 9.64 2.04 -10.57
CA LEU A 141 9.45 3.49 -10.55
C LEU A 141 9.86 4.13 -9.21
N ALA A 142 10.05 3.35 -8.14
CA ALA A 142 10.63 3.87 -6.89
C ALA A 142 12.13 4.22 -7.05
N GLY A 143 12.76 3.81 -8.15
CA GLY A 143 14.06 4.33 -8.59
C GLY A 143 15.12 4.21 -7.49
N PRO A 144 15.83 5.30 -7.13
CA PRO A 144 16.92 5.27 -6.13
C PRO A 144 16.44 5.01 -4.69
N SER A 145 15.14 4.91 -4.44
CA SER A 145 14.60 4.59 -3.12
C SER A 145 14.66 3.09 -2.81
N LEU A 146 14.67 2.20 -3.80
CA LEU A 146 14.64 0.74 -3.57
C LEU A 146 15.74 0.25 -2.61
N PRO A 147 17.04 0.60 -2.78
CA PRO A 147 18.09 0.11 -1.88
C PRO A 147 17.98 0.66 -0.45
N ARG A 148 17.20 1.72 -0.25
CA ARG A 148 17.00 2.38 1.04
C ARG A 148 15.83 1.77 1.83
N VAL A 149 14.99 0.95 1.20
CA VAL A 149 13.89 0.25 1.87
C VAL A 149 14.47 -0.77 2.84
N ARG A 150 14.13 -0.63 4.13
CA ARG A 150 14.56 -1.54 5.21
C ARG A 150 13.49 -2.53 5.64
N ALA A 151 12.22 -2.21 5.38
CA ALA A 151 11.11 -3.07 5.72
C ALA A 151 11.08 -4.32 4.81
N PRO A 152 10.59 -5.46 5.31
CA PRO A 152 10.26 -6.61 4.47
C PRO A 152 9.20 -6.25 3.42
N VAL A 153 9.44 -6.65 2.17
CA VAL A 153 8.58 -6.37 1.01
C VAL A 153 8.07 -7.68 0.40
N LEU A 154 6.76 -7.79 0.18
CA LEU A 154 6.17 -8.84 -0.66
C LEU A 154 5.74 -8.24 -2.00
N LEU A 155 6.30 -8.75 -3.10
CA LEU A 155 5.91 -8.42 -4.46
C LEU A 155 4.96 -9.53 -4.95
N ILE A 156 3.70 -9.19 -5.25
CA ILE A 156 2.70 -10.12 -5.80
C ILE A 156 2.41 -9.75 -7.25
N VAL A 157 2.65 -10.68 -8.18
CA VAL A 157 2.49 -10.44 -9.62
C VAL A 157 1.66 -11.54 -10.29
N GLY A 158 0.85 -11.18 -11.27
CA GLY A 158 0.12 -12.15 -12.08
C GLY A 158 1.04 -12.86 -13.07
N GLY A 159 0.99 -14.19 -13.14
CA GLY A 159 1.85 -14.98 -14.02
C GLY A 159 1.63 -14.75 -15.52
N ARG A 160 0.47 -14.18 -15.92
CA ARG A 160 0.16 -13.78 -17.30
C ARG A 160 0.48 -12.30 -17.58
N ASP A 161 1.20 -11.64 -16.69
CA ASP A 161 1.72 -10.28 -16.88
C ASP A 161 3.27 -10.29 -16.93
N PRO A 162 3.87 -10.79 -18.03
CA PRO A 162 5.29 -11.05 -18.11
C PRO A 162 6.14 -9.77 -18.02
N GLU A 163 5.61 -8.64 -18.49
CA GLU A 163 6.30 -7.35 -18.41
C GLU A 163 6.41 -6.89 -16.95
N VAL A 164 5.29 -6.85 -16.22
CA VAL A 164 5.31 -6.46 -14.81
C VAL A 164 6.09 -7.47 -13.97
N LEU A 165 6.05 -8.75 -14.30
CA LEU A 165 6.84 -9.79 -13.63
C LEU A 165 8.35 -9.51 -13.75
N GLU A 166 8.83 -9.20 -14.94
CA GLU A 166 10.23 -8.86 -15.18
C GLU A 166 10.64 -7.57 -14.44
N LEU A 167 9.78 -6.55 -14.45
CA LEU A 167 10.01 -5.31 -13.71
C LEU A 167 10.10 -5.54 -12.19
N ASN A 168 9.25 -6.43 -11.65
CA ASN A 168 9.29 -6.78 -10.22
C ASN A 168 10.52 -7.62 -9.86
N ARG A 169 10.99 -8.53 -10.73
CA ARG A 169 12.26 -9.26 -10.52
C ARG A 169 13.45 -8.30 -10.43
N ARG A 170 13.55 -7.34 -11.35
CA ARG A 170 14.60 -6.31 -11.31
C ARG A 170 14.53 -5.44 -10.06
N ALA A 171 13.31 -5.11 -9.60
CA ALA A 171 13.15 -4.37 -8.37
C ALA A 171 13.53 -5.21 -7.13
N GLN A 172 13.23 -6.51 -7.13
CA GLN A 172 13.60 -7.45 -6.07
C GLN A 172 15.12 -7.50 -5.86
N GLU A 173 15.89 -7.56 -6.95
CA GLU A 173 17.36 -7.52 -6.90
C GLU A 173 17.89 -6.26 -6.22
N ARG A 174 17.19 -5.14 -6.37
CA ARG A 174 17.56 -3.82 -5.80
C ARG A 174 17.07 -3.60 -4.37
N LEU A 175 16.30 -4.55 -3.81
CA LEU A 175 15.77 -4.50 -2.44
C LEU A 175 16.68 -5.25 -1.44
N ASP A 176 17.92 -5.59 -1.83
CA ASP A 176 18.98 -6.19 -1.00
C ASP A 176 18.53 -7.43 -0.19
N GLY A 177 17.76 -8.32 -0.81
CA GLY A 177 17.28 -9.55 -0.16
C GLY A 177 16.15 -9.37 0.86
N ARG A 178 15.56 -8.16 0.94
CA ARG A 178 14.40 -7.87 1.80
C ARG A 178 13.06 -8.16 1.14
N ALA A 179 13.09 -8.67 -0.10
CA ALA A 179 11.92 -8.81 -0.94
C ALA A 179 11.67 -10.27 -1.33
N GLU A 180 10.43 -10.72 -1.11
CA GLU A 180 9.91 -11.98 -1.62
C GLU A 180 9.01 -11.72 -2.82
N LEU A 181 9.08 -12.59 -3.84
CA LEU A 181 8.27 -12.50 -5.05
C LEU A 181 7.30 -13.68 -5.10
N HIS A 182 6.01 -13.37 -5.02
CA HIS A 182 4.92 -14.32 -5.19
C HIS A 182 4.27 -14.16 -6.57
N VAL A 183 4.15 -15.25 -7.31
CA VAL A 183 3.55 -15.25 -8.66
C VAL A 183 2.22 -15.99 -8.62
N VAL A 184 1.12 -15.28 -8.85
CA VAL A 184 -0.22 -15.87 -8.94
C VAL A 184 -0.39 -16.50 -10.31
N SER A 185 -0.39 -17.84 -10.36
CA SER A 185 -0.47 -18.58 -11.62
C SER A 185 -1.77 -18.27 -12.37
N GLY A 186 -1.66 -18.01 -13.67
CA GLY A 186 -2.84 -17.72 -14.50
C GLY A 186 -3.47 -16.34 -14.30
N ALA A 187 -3.00 -15.51 -13.36
CA ALA A 187 -3.56 -14.17 -13.16
C ALA A 187 -2.99 -13.15 -14.15
N THR A 188 -3.82 -12.22 -14.62
CA THR A 188 -3.41 -11.03 -15.38
C THR A 188 -3.17 -9.83 -14.45
N HIS A 189 -2.86 -8.65 -15.02
CA HIS A 189 -2.50 -7.44 -14.28
C HIS A 189 -3.46 -7.05 -13.13
N LEU A 190 -4.76 -7.29 -13.33
CA LEU A 190 -5.81 -6.89 -12.40
C LEU A 190 -6.28 -8.02 -11.47
N PHE A 191 -5.79 -9.25 -11.64
CA PHE A 191 -6.17 -10.42 -10.84
C PHE A 191 -7.69 -10.68 -10.86
N GLU A 192 -8.32 -10.60 -12.04
CA GLU A 192 -9.77 -10.77 -12.21
C GLU A 192 -10.19 -12.23 -12.41
N GLU A 193 -9.21 -13.11 -12.59
CA GLU A 193 -9.43 -14.54 -12.72
C GLU A 193 -9.94 -15.14 -11.41
N PRO A 194 -10.81 -16.17 -11.47
CA PRO A 194 -11.35 -16.81 -10.27
C PRO A 194 -10.25 -17.26 -9.31
N GLY A 195 -10.31 -16.84 -8.04
CA GLY A 195 -9.34 -17.20 -7.01
C GLY A 195 -8.09 -16.32 -6.95
N ALA A 196 -7.82 -15.49 -7.98
CA ALA A 196 -6.59 -14.73 -8.05
C ALA A 196 -6.51 -13.63 -6.97
N LEU A 197 -7.62 -12.91 -6.75
CA LEU A 197 -7.65 -11.85 -5.73
C LEU A 197 -7.73 -12.42 -4.32
N GLU A 198 -8.37 -13.57 -4.15
CA GLU A 198 -8.39 -14.33 -2.90
C GLU A 198 -6.98 -14.78 -2.49
N GLU A 199 -6.19 -15.26 -3.46
CA GLU A 199 -4.79 -15.60 -3.25
C GLU A 199 -3.95 -14.37 -2.87
N VAL A 200 -4.12 -13.25 -3.59
CA VAL A 200 -3.49 -11.96 -3.23
C VAL A 200 -3.82 -11.56 -1.79
N THR A 201 -5.09 -11.68 -1.41
CA THR A 201 -5.58 -11.31 -0.08
C THR A 201 -4.98 -12.21 1.00
N THR A 202 -4.92 -13.51 0.75
CA THR A 202 -4.35 -14.50 1.66
C THR A 202 -2.87 -14.22 1.89
N GLN A 203 -2.10 -14.06 0.81
CA GLN A 203 -0.66 -13.77 0.89
C GLN A 203 -0.38 -12.43 1.59
N ALA A 204 -1.18 -11.39 1.32
CA ALA A 204 -1.05 -10.11 2.01
C ALA A 204 -1.36 -10.22 3.51
N ALA A 205 -2.41 -10.95 3.89
CA ALA A 205 -2.78 -11.16 5.29
C ALA A 205 -1.69 -11.93 6.05
N GLU A 206 -1.16 -12.99 5.46
CA GLU A 206 -0.05 -13.78 6.02
C GLU A 206 1.19 -12.91 6.24
N TRP A 207 1.57 -12.12 5.22
CA TRP A 207 2.71 -11.20 5.29
C TRP A 207 2.56 -10.18 6.41
N PHE A 208 1.42 -9.51 6.48
CA PHE A 208 1.19 -8.49 7.52
C PHE A 208 1.08 -9.11 8.92
N ASN A 209 0.46 -10.28 9.08
CA ASN A 209 0.41 -10.95 10.39
C ASN A 209 1.78 -11.45 10.88
N LEU A 210 2.70 -11.74 9.95
CA LEU A 210 4.08 -12.07 10.29
C LEU A 210 4.84 -10.84 10.79
N HIS A 211 4.67 -9.68 10.13
CA HIS A 211 5.55 -8.52 10.31
C HIS A 211 4.96 -7.37 11.14
N LEU A 212 3.64 -7.23 11.24
CA LEU A 212 2.99 -6.14 11.98
C LEU A 212 2.79 -6.44 13.46
N ARG A 213 3.49 -7.43 14.03
CA ARG A 213 3.29 -7.80 15.43
C ARG A 213 3.75 -6.67 16.36
N ARG A 214 2.87 -6.23 17.25
CA ARG A 214 3.28 -5.40 18.39
C ARG A 214 4.39 -6.14 19.15
N ALA A 215 5.50 -5.45 19.39
CA ALA A 215 6.46 -5.94 20.37
C ALA A 215 5.70 -6.15 21.70
N PRO A 216 5.87 -7.29 22.39
CA PRO A 216 5.25 -7.45 23.70
C PRO A 216 5.69 -6.27 24.57
N GLY A 217 4.71 -5.58 25.15
CA GLY A 217 4.93 -4.35 25.90
C GLY A 217 6.04 -4.54 26.93
N ARG A 218 7.01 -3.63 26.92
CA ARG A 218 7.96 -3.47 28.03
C ARG A 218 7.29 -2.72 29.17
#